data_AF-A0A075QKU5-F1
#
_entry.id   AF-A0A075QKU5-F1
#
_cell.length_a   1.000
_cell.length_b   1.000
_cell.length_c   1.000
_cell.angle_alpha   90.00
_cell.angle_beta   90.00
_cell.angle_gamma   90.00
#
_symmetry.space_group_name_H-M   'P 1'
#
loop_
_entity.id
_entity.type
_entity.pdbx_description
1 polymer ?
#
loop_
_entity_poly.entity_id
_entity_poly.type
_entity_poly.pdbx_seq_one_letter_code
_entity_poly.pdbx_strand_id
1 'polypeptide(L)'
;MCLYTLVNPSMSKSAKEACDQLGVISVDILRPIIEGIASHLGVCPSGLTRGAPGRVKTLNDEYFKRIEAIEFTIKQDDGTLPENLGKADIILVGKVANVPFVMAIRITRAKNIGVDTEGENRYSGFDLLRKELDFASKIYAEKPWMGDVTVVALQYLVLQNASKLSSLLP
;
A
#
# COMPACT_ATOMS: atom_id res chain seq x y z
N MET A 1 23.52 9.99 12.79
CA MET A 1 23.21 10.47 11.43
C MET A 1 21.85 11.16 11.47
N CYS A 2 21.75 12.39 10.96
CA CYS A 2 20.52 13.20 10.92
C CYS A 2 20.00 13.28 9.48
N LEU A 3 18.80 12.76 9.25
CA LEU A 3 18.12 12.86 7.96
C LEU A 3 16.99 13.87 8.09
N TYR A 4 16.94 14.87 7.20
CA TYR A 4 15.94 15.92 7.29
C TYR A 4 15.40 16.35 5.93
N THR A 5 14.25 17.01 5.97
CA THR A 5 13.56 17.61 4.82
C THR A 5 13.02 18.98 5.22
N LEU A 6 13.86 20.01 5.12
CA LEU A 6 13.51 21.37 5.54
C LEU A 6 13.35 22.24 4.31
N VAL A 7 12.13 22.73 4.06
CA VAL A 7 11.86 23.54 2.86
C VAL A 7 12.45 24.95 2.99
N ASN A 8 12.39 25.53 4.19
CA ASN A 8 12.95 26.84 4.46
C ASN A 8 14.49 26.80 4.38
N PRO A 9 15.13 27.59 3.49
CA PRO A 9 16.58 27.59 3.31
C PRO A 9 17.37 27.95 4.57
N SER A 10 16.89 28.91 5.38
CA SER A 10 17.60 29.30 6.61
C SER A 10 17.60 28.16 7.62
N MET A 11 16.45 27.49 7.80
CA MET A 11 16.35 26.33 8.69
C MET A 11 17.23 25.18 8.23
N SER A 12 17.25 24.89 6.93
CA SER A 12 18.11 23.85 6.35
C SER A 12 19.59 24.13 6.61
N LYS A 13 20.02 25.39 6.43
CA LYS A 13 21.39 25.82 6.68
C LYS A 13 21.74 25.70 8.17
N SER A 14 20.88 26.21 9.06
CA SER A 14 21.09 26.11 10.50
C SER A 14 21.14 24.66 11.00
N ALA A 15 20.29 23.77 10.45
CA ALA A 15 20.31 22.35 10.80
C ALA A 15 21.64 21.69 10.40
N LYS A 16 22.18 22.03 9.22
CA LYS A 16 23.49 21.55 8.77
C LYS A 16 24.61 22.06 9.68
N GLU A 17 24.66 23.37 9.93
CA GLU A 17 25.68 24.00 10.79
C GLU A 17 25.67 23.41 12.21
N ALA A 18 24.50 23.20 12.80
CA ALA A 18 24.37 22.58 14.11
C ALA A 18 24.87 21.13 14.11
N CYS A 19 24.57 20.36 13.07
CA CYS A 19 25.07 18.99 12.93
C CYS A 19 26.60 18.97 12.76
N ASP A 20 27.16 19.88 11.96
CA ASP A 20 28.60 19.99 11.74
C ASP A 20 29.34 20.33 13.05
N GLN A 21 28.81 21.26 13.85
CA GLN A 21 29.36 21.61 15.17
C GLN A 21 29.35 20.45 16.16
N LEU A 22 28.32 19.61 16.10
CA LEU A 22 28.19 18.43 16.98
C LEU A 22 28.91 17.19 16.45
N GLY A 23 29.58 17.29 15.29
CA GLY A 23 30.23 16.14 14.64
C GLY A 23 29.25 15.06 14.16
N VAL A 24 28.00 15.43 13.88
CA VAL A 24 26.94 14.51 13.44
C VAL A 24 26.81 14.56 11.92
N ILE A 25 26.95 13.41 11.25
CA ILE A 25 26.66 13.28 9.83
C ILE A 25 25.20 13.69 9.56
N SER A 26 24.98 14.63 8.64
CA SER A 26 23.65 15.12 8.27
C SER A 26 23.41 15.12 6.77
N VAL A 27 22.17 14.83 6.35
CA VAL A 27 21.76 14.75 4.93
C VAL A 27 20.37 15.38 4.75
N ASP A 28 20.28 16.37 3.87
CA ASP A 28 19.00 16.84 3.33
C ASP A 28 18.58 15.92 2.18
N ILE A 29 17.51 15.15 2.38
CA ILE A 29 17.10 14.11 1.43
C ILE A 29 16.46 14.71 0.16
N LEU A 30 15.75 15.85 0.30
CA LEU A 30 14.90 16.36 -0.78
C LEU A 30 15.47 17.57 -1.49
N ARG A 31 16.39 18.33 -0.88
CA ARG A 31 16.98 19.53 -1.50
C ARG A 31 17.52 19.30 -2.92
N PRO A 32 18.34 18.26 -3.20
CA PRO A 32 18.87 18.05 -4.54
C PRO A 32 17.77 17.78 -5.58
N ILE A 33 16.71 17.08 -5.17
CA ILE A 33 15.55 16.77 -6.03
C ILE A 33 14.76 18.05 -6.32
N ILE A 34 14.50 18.85 -5.29
CA ILE A 34 13.76 20.13 -5.40
C ILE A 34 14.52 21.10 -6.31
N GLU A 35 15.84 21.22 -6.15
CA GLU A 35 16.69 22.07 -6.99
C GLU A 35 16.74 21.59 -8.44
N GLY A 36 16.81 20.28 -8.67
CA GLY A 36 16.73 19.70 -10.01
C GLY A 36 15.40 20.02 -10.71
N ILE A 37 14.27 19.88 -10.00
CA ILE A 37 12.94 20.25 -10.53
C ILE A 37 12.86 21.76 -10.80
N ALA A 38 13.34 22.59 -9.87
CA ALA A 38 13.33 24.05 -10.01
C ALA A 38 14.13 24.51 -11.23
N SER A 39 15.32 23.93 -11.44
CA SER A 39 16.16 24.21 -12.60
C SER A 39 15.49 23.78 -13.90
N HIS A 40 14.83 22.61 -13.92
CA HIS A 40 14.13 22.12 -15.12
C HIS A 40 12.91 22.99 -15.48
N LEU A 41 12.13 23.42 -14.50
CA LEU A 41 10.92 24.21 -14.69
C LEU A 41 11.19 25.73 -14.82
N GLY A 42 12.41 26.19 -14.50
CA GLY A 42 12.75 27.61 -14.49
C GLY A 42 12.04 28.42 -13.39
N VAL A 43 11.58 27.76 -12.32
CA VAL A 43 10.84 28.39 -11.21
C VAL A 43 11.52 28.12 -9.87
N CYS A 44 11.58 29.15 -9.02
CA CYS A 44 12.16 29.02 -7.70
C CYS A 44 11.24 28.20 -6.76
N PRO A 45 11.79 27.33 -5.90
CA PRO A 45 11.02 26.67 -4.86
C PRO A 45 10.36 27.69 -3.94
N SER A 46 9.13 27.41 -3.51
CA SER A 46 8.36 28.34 -2.67
C SER A 46 8.99 28.64 -1.31
N GLY A 47 9.86 27.78 -0.79
CA GLY A 47 10.41 27.90 0.56
C GLY A 47 9.40 27.62 1.68
N LEU A 48 8.14 27.30 1.33
CA LEU A 48 7.03 27.15 2.26
C LEU A 48 6.70 25.69 2.53
N THR A 49 6.52 25.36 3.80
CA THR A 49 6.05 24.03 4.21
C THR A 49 4.59 23.81 3.81
N ARG A 50 4.12 22.55 3.89
CA ARG A 50 2.72 22.21 3.61
C ARG A 50 1.73 22.93 4.54
N GLY A 51 2.14 23.23 5.77
CA GLY A 51 1.31 23.86 6.80
C GLY A 51 1.56 25.36 6.99
N ALA A 52 2.28 26.01 6.08
CA ALA A 52 2.58 27.44 6.22
C ALA A 52 1.29 28.29 6.25
N PRO A 53 1.21 29.32 7.12
CA PRO A 53 0.08 30.25 7.15
C PRO A 53 -0.17 30.87 5.76
N GLY A 54 -1.45 31.05 5.39
CA GLY A 54 -1.83 31.60 4.09
C GLY A 54 -1.81 30.62 2.92
N ARG A 55 -1.36 29.38 3.12
CA ARG A 55 -1.49 28.32 2.11
C ARG A 55 -2.86 27.66 2.25
N VAL A 56 -3.73 27.84 1.25
CA VAL A 56 -4.98 27.08 1.17
C VAL A 56 -4.61 25.61 0.95
N LYS A 57 -5.00 24.74 1.88
CA LYS A 57 -5.00 23.28 1.66
C LYS A 57 -6.15 22.96 0.71
N THR A 58 -5.99 23.28 -0.56
CA THR A 58 -6.95 22.82 -1.56
C THR A 58 -6.67 21.33 -1.75
N LEU A 59 -7.45 20.49 -1.10
CA LEU A 59 -7.52 19.08 -1.48
C LEU A 59 -8.08 19.06 -2.90
N ASN A 60 -7.34 18.44 -3.82
CA ASN A 60 -7.75 18.34 -5.21
C ASN A 60 -8.70 17.15 -5.39
N ASP A 61 -9.40 17.12 -6.52
CA ASP A 61 -10.33 16.03 -6.87
C ASP A 61 -9.63 14.66 -6.83
N GLU A 62 -8.34 14.61 -7.17
CA GLU A 62 -7.52 13.40 -7.08
C GLU A 62 -7.42 12.87 -5.64
N TYR A 63 -7.29 13.75 -4.64
CA TYR A 63 -7.30 13.34 -3.23
C TYR A 63 -8.66 12.74 -2.86
N PHE A 64 -9.77 13.37 -3.27
CA PHE A 64 -11.11 12.85 -2.98
C PHE A 64 -11.36 11.51 -3.67
N LYS A 65 -10.92 11.34 -4.92
CA LYS A 65 -10.96 10.06 -5.63
C LYS A 65 -10.21 8.96 -4.88
N ARG A 66 -9.07 9.28 -4.24
CA ARG A 66 -8.34 8.33 -3.39
C ARG A 66 -9.13 7.96 -2.13
N ILE A 67 -9.82 8.90 -1.51
CA ILE A 67 -10.68 8.63 -0.35
C ILE A 67 -11.84 7.71 -0.75
N GLU A 68 -12.51 7.99 -1.88
CA GLU A 68 -13.59 7.14 -2.41
C GLU A 68 -13.09 5.71 -2.70
N ALA A 69 -11.92 5.56 -3.31
CA ALA A 69 -11.33 4.25 -3.57
C ALA A 69 -11.02 3.48 -2.27
N ILE A 70 -10.53 4.17 -1.23
CA ILE A 70 -10.29 3.57 0.09
C ILE A 70 -11.61 3.12 0.72
N GLU A 71 -12.63 3.98 0.72
CA GLU A 71 -13.94 3.64 1.27
C GLU A 71 -14.61 2.48 0.53
N PHE A 72 -14.55 2.49 -0.80
CA PHE A 72 -15.06 1.40 -1.62
C PHE A 72 -14.40 0.08 -1.18
N THR A 73 -13.07 0.05 -1.12
CA THR A 73 -12.30 -1.15 -0.74
C THR A 73 -12.66 -1.66 0.66
N ILE A 74 -12.71 -0.79 1.67
CA ILE A 74 -13.05 -1.18 3.05
C ILE A 74 -14.46 -1.78 3.13
N LYS A 75 -15.42 -1.21 2.40
CA LYS A 75 -16.80 -1.69 2.37
C LYS A 75 -16.96 -3.06 1.68
N GLN A 76 -15.96 -3.56 0.96
CA GLN A 76 -16.00 -4.84 0.23
C GLN A 76 -15.16 -5.96 0.88
N ASP A 77 -14.47 -5.73 2.00
CA ASP A 77 -13.48 -6.68 2.57
C ASP A 77 -14.08 -8.03 3.03
N ASP A 78 -15.38 -8.07 3.32
CA ASP A 78 -16.07 -9.30 3.77
C ASP A 78 -16.64 -10.15 2.63
N GLY A 79 -16.56 -9.67 1.38
CA GLY A 79 -17.05 -10.37 0.19
C GLY A 79 -18.58 -10.48 0.09
N THR A 80 -19.34 -9.69 0.87
CA THR A 80 -20.81 -9.80 0.95
C THR A 80 -21.58 -9.14 -0.20
N LEU A 81 -20.90 -8.38 -1.07
CA LEU A 81 -21.51 -7.55 -2.11
C LEU A 81 -20.94 -7.88 -3.51
N PRO A 82 -21.21 -9.07 -4.05
CA PRO A 82 -20.67 -9.52 -5.34
C PRO A 82 -21.09 -8.63 -6.53
N GLU A 83 -22.21 -7.92 -6.43
CA GLU A 83 -22.66 -6.95 -7.43
C GLU A 83 -21.68 -5.78 -7.64
N ASN A 84 -20.82 -5.50 -6.67
CA ASN A 84 -19.81 -4.46 -6.79
C ASN A 84 -18.56 -4.90 -7.55
N LEU A 85 -18.41 -6.19 -7.90
CA LEU A 85 -17.30 -6.65 -8.74
C LEU A 85 -17.25 -5.92 -10.08
N GLY A 86 -18.40 -5.63 -10.69
CA GLY A 86 -18.47 -4.89 -11.96
C GLY A 86 -18.19 -3.38 -11.82
N LYS A 87 -18.14 -2.85 -10.60
CA LYS A 87 -17.79 -1.44 -10.31
C LYS A 87 -16.34 -1.26 -9.91
N ALA A 88 -15.61 -2.36 -9.65
CA ALA A 88 -14.23 -2.30 -9.23
C ALA A 88 -13.31 -2.00 -10.41
N ASP A 89 -12.46 -1.00 -10.25
CA ASP A 89 -11.36 -0.69 -11.16
C ASP A 89 -10.34 -1.84 -11.26
N ILE A 90 -10.09 -2.51 -10.12
CA ILE A 90 -9.14 -3.61 -9.99
C ILE A 90 -9.76 -4.68 -9.09
N ILE A 91 -9.71 -5.94 -9.53
CA ILE A 91 -10.09 -7.10 -8.73
C ILE A 91 -8.82 -7.87 -8.37
N LEU A 92 -8.58 -8.01 -7.07
CA LEU A 92 -7.50 -8.85 -6.56
C LEU A 92 -8.01 -10.26 -6.32
N VAL A 93 -7.37 -11.24 -6.96
CA VAL A 93 -7.64 -12.66 -6.73
C VAL A 93 -6.32 -13.31 -6.36
N GLY A 94 -6.26 -13.91 -5.18
CA GLY A 94 -5.03 -14.47 -4.62
C GLY A 94 -5.23 -15.88 -4.05
N LYS A 95 -4.14 -16.65 -4.01
CA LYS A 95 -4.06 -17.87 -3.19
C LYS A 95 -3.51 -17.50 -1.81
N VAL A 96 -3.93 -18.24 -0.80
CA VAL A 96 -3.37 -18.09 0.55
C VAL A 96 -1.93 -18.60 0.57
N ALA A 97 -0.96 -17.72 0.83
CA ALA A 97 0.45 -18.12 0.85
C ALA A 97 0.91 -18.73 2.18
N ASN A 98 0.38 -18.23 3.30
CA ASN A 98 0.84 -18.59 4.64
C ASN A 98 -0.22 -19.45 5.34
N VAL A 99 -0.10 -20.77 5.17
CA VAL A 99 -1.02 -21.76 5.76
C VAL A 99 -1.12 -21.61 7.29
N PRO A 100 -0.01 -21.53 8.07
CA PRO A 100 -0.08 -21.30 9.51
C PRO A 100 -0.86 -20.03 9.89
N PHE A 101 -0.66 -18.93 9.16
CA PHE A 101 -1.34 -17.67 9.42
C PHE A 101 -2.85 -17.76 9.19
N VAL A 102 -3.27 -18.38 8.09
CA VAL A 102 -4.70 -18.57 7.81
C VAL A 102 -5.34 -19.57 8.76
N MET A 103 -4.63 -20.62 9.17
CA MET A 103 -5.08 -21.48 10.27
C MET A 103 -5.34 -20.66 11.53
N ALA A 104 -4.41 -19.79 11.94
CA ALA A 104 -4.58 -18.94 13.12
C ALA A 104 -5.83 -18.03 13.00
N ILE A 105 -6.03 -17.37 11.85
CA ILE A 105 -7.23 -16.56 11.60
C ILE A 105 -8.49 -17.41 11.70
N ARG A 106 -8.52 -18.58 11.07
CA ARG A 106 -9.69 -19.46 11.04
C ARG A 106 -10.01 -20.03 12.42
N ILE A 107 -9.00 -20.39 13.22
CA ILE A 107 -9.17 -20.81 14.61
C ILE A 107 -9.80 -19.69 15.43
N THR A 108 -9.28 -18.46 15.34
CA THR A 108 -9.84 -17.31 16.06
C THR A 108 -11.28 -17.03 15.65
N ARG A 109 -11.59 -17.09 14.34
CA ARG A 109 -12.95 -16.90 13.83
C ARG A 109 -13.89 -17.99 14.34
N ALA A 110 -13.51 -19.27 14.25
CA ALA A 110 -14.30 -20.40 14.73
C ALA A 110 -14.65 -20.26 16.22
N LYS A 111 -13.66 -19.85 17.05
CA LYS A 111 -13.89 -19.53 18.46
C LYS A 111 -14.90 -18.40 18.65
N ASN A 112 -14.77 -17.31 17.90
CA ASN A 112 -15.66 -16.15 18.02
C ASN A 112 -17.12 -16.46 17.64
N ILE A 113 -17.36 -17.45 16.77
CA ILE A 113 -18.71 -17.87 16.37
C ILE A 113 -19.23 -19.07 17.17
N GLY A 114 -18.52 -19.49 18.24
CA GLY A 114 -18.93 -20.59 19.10
C GLY A 114 -18.84 -21.97 18.46
N VAL A 115 -18.05 -22.13 17.38
CA VAL A 115 -17.82 -23.43 16.76
C VAL A 115 -16.66 -24.12 17.50
N ASP A 116 -16.96 -25.30 18.01
CA ASP A 116 -16.14 -26.10 18.92
C ASP A 116 -14.68 -26.26 18.43
N THR A 117 -13.73 -26.13 19.36
CA THR A 117 -12.29 -26.27 19.11
C THR A 117 -11.68 -27.51 19.73
N GLU A 118 -12.48 -28.37 20.38
CA GLU A 118 -12.00 -29.58 21.06
C GLU A 118 -11.80 -30.79 20.13
N GLY A 119 -11.97 -30.62 18.81
CA GLY A 119 -11.59 -31.61 17.79
C GLY A 119 -10.93 -30.95 16.58
N GLU A 120 -10.41 -31.76 15.64
CA GLU A 120 -10.00 -31.28 14.30
C GLU A 120 -11.18 -30.58 13.62
N ASN A 121 -11.28 -29.26 13.79
CA ASN A 121 -12.32 -28.49 13.12
C ASN A 121 -12.02 -28.50 11.61
N ARG A 122 -12.96 -29.06 10.83
CA ARG A 122 -12.88 -29.13 9.36
C ARG A 122 -12.59 -27.77 8.71
N TYR A 123 -13.00 -26.67 9.31
CA TYR A 123 -12.81 -25.31 8.80
C TYR A 123 -11.35 -24.82 8.88
N SER A 124 -10.67 -25.06 10.00
CA SER A 124 -9.30 -24.58 10.26
C SER A 124 -8.23 -25.66 10.10
N GLY A 125 -8.62 -26.90 9.79
CA GLY A 125 -7.71 -28.02 9.59
C GLY A 125 -6.77 -27.84 8.39
N PHE A 126 -5.55 -28.37 8.53
CA PHE A 126 -4.51 -28.30 7.51
C PHE A 126 -4.92 -28.98 6.20
N ASP A 127 -5.63 -30.10 6.28
CA ASP A 127 -6.05 -30.87 5.09
C ASP A 127 -7.06 -30.10 4.21
N LEU A 128 -7.97 -29.33 4.81
CA LEU A 128 -8.89 -28.49 4.03
C LEU A 128 -8.13 -27.36 3.33
N LEU A 129 -7.22 -26.69 4.05
CA LEU A 129 -6.38 -25.65 3.46
C LEU A 129 -5.52 -26.18 2.31
N ARG A 130 -4.98 -27.39 2.45
CA ARG A 130 -4.26 -28.05 1.36
C ARG A 130 -5.14 -28.27 0.13
N LYS A 131 -6.37 -28.76 0.31
CA LYS A 131 -7.33 -28.92 -0.79
C LYS A 131 -7.70 -27.59 -1.45
N GLU A 132 -7.88 -26.52 -0.67
CA GLU A 132 -8.13 -25.17 -1.19
C GLU A 132 -6.96 -24.66 -2.02
N LEU A 133 -5.71 -24.88 -1.57
CA LEU A 133 -4.52 -24.50 -2.31
C LEU A 133 -4.35 -25.30 -3.60
N ASP A 134 -4.60 -26.60 -3.56
CA ASP A 134 -4.56 -27.46 -4.76
C ASP A 134 -5.62 -27.01 -5.78
N PHE A 135 -6.83 -26.67 -5.32
CA PHE A 135 -7.89 -26.14 -6.17
C PHE A 135 -7.53 -24.77 -6.76
N ALA A 136 -7.07 -23.84 -5.94
CA ALA A 136 -6.64 -22.52 -6.38
C ALA A 136 -5.52 -22.65 -7.43
N SER A 137 -4.54 -23.54 -7.20
CA SER A 137 -3.41 -23.76 -8.12
C SER A 137 -3.88 -24.22 -9.51
N LYS A 138 -4.95 -25.03 -9.58
CA LYS A 138 -5.56 -25.42 -10.86
C LYS A 138 -6.18 -24.23 -11.60
N ILE A 139 -6.92 -23.38 -10.89
CA ILE A 139 -7.51 -22.16 -11.47
C ILE A 139 -6.43 -21.23 -12.01
N TYR A 140 -5.36 -20.98 -11.23
CA TYR A 140 -4.27 -20.11 -11.68
C TYR A 140 -3.51 -20.69 -12.88
N ALA A 141 -3.36 -22.01 -12.95
CA ALA A 141 -2.75 -22.67 -14.11
C ALA A 141 -3.59 -22.48 -15.39
N GLU A 142 -4.92 -22.49 -15.28
CA GLU A 142 -5.84 -22.23 -16.40
C GLU A 142 -5.94 -20.74 -16.79
N LYS A 143 -5.53 -19.83 -15.89
CA LYS A 143 -5.66 -18.39 -16.05
C LYS A 143 -4.30 -17.68 -15.90
N PRO A 144 -3.37 -17.83 -16.87
CA PRO A 144 -2.01 -17.28 -16.78
C PRO A 144 -1.95 -15.75 -16.68
N TRP A 145 -3.05 -15.06 -17.00
CA TRP A 145 -3.18 -13.61 -16.86
C TRP A 145 -3.38 -13.16 -15.40
N MET A 146 -3.73 -14.06 -14.48
CA MET A 146 -3.82 -13.78 -13.05
C MET A 146 -2.41 -13.84 -12.44
N GLY A 147 -1.87 -12.69 -12.04
CA GLY A 147 -0.52 -12.60 -11.47
C GLY A 147 -0.39 -13.26 -10.09
N ASP A 148 0.78 -13.85 -9.79
CA ASP A 148 1.07 -14.41 -8.46
C ASP A 148 1.56 -13.31 -7.50
N VAL A 149 0.89 -13.19 -6.35
CA VAL A 149 1.14 -12.17 -5.32
C VAL A 149 2.04 -12.65 -4.17
N THR A 150 2.49 -13.90 -4.22
CA THR A 150 2.98 -14.63 -3.03
C THR A 150 4.36 -14.19 -2.52
N VAL A 151 5.17 -13.51 -3.34
CA VAL A 151 6.62 -13.37 -3.08
C VAL A 151 7.12 -11.93 -3.11
N VAL A 152 6.24 -10.96 -3.32
CA VAL A 152 6.63 -9.58 -3.61
C VAL A 152 5.82 -8.62 -2.74
N ALA A 153 6.48 -7.65 -2.11
CA ALA A 153 5.78 -6.63 -1.33
C ALA A 153 4.73 -5.93 -2.22
N LEU A 154 3.53 -5.67 -1.67
CA LEU A 154 2.38 -5.16 -2.44
C LEU A 154 2.73 -3.96 -3.31
N GLN A 155 3.59 -3.05 -2.84
CA GLN A 155 4.06 -1.90 -3.60
C GLN A 155 4.79 -2.28 -4.90
N TYR A 156 5.62 -3.31 -4.88
CA TYR A 156 6.32 -3.80 -6.06
C TYR A 156 5.38 -4.49 -7.05
N LEU A 157 4.38 -5.23 -6.57
CA LEU A 157 3.37 -5.81 -7.44
C LEU A 157 2.57 -4.72 -8.16
N VAL A 158 2.15 -3.68 -7.44
CA VAL A 158 1.46 -2.52 -8.04
C VAL A 158 2.35 -1.89 -9.10
N LEU A 159 3.64 -1.68 -8.83
CA LEU A 159 4.57 -1.11 -9.81
C LEU A 159 4.77 -2.01 -11.04
N GLN A 160 4.94 -3.32 -10.87
CA GLN A 160 5.10 -4.26 -11.99
C GLN A 160 3.86 -4.29 -12.90
N ASN A 161 2.68 -4.07 -12.33
CA ASN A 161 1.44 -4.07 -13.07
C ASN A 161 0.95 -2.65 -13.41
N ALA A 162 1.63 -1.59 -12.97
CA ALA A 162 1.17 -0.22 -13.09
C ALA A 162 0.93 0.18 -14.55
N SER A 163 1.76 -0.27 -15.49
CA SER A 163 1.60 0.01 -16.93
C SER A 163 0.40 -0.72 -17.54
N LYS A 164 0.16 -1.96 -17.15
CA LYS A 164 -1.05 -2.72 -17.53
C LYS A 164 -2.30 -2.06 -16.95
N LEU A 165 -2.26 -1.73 -15.66
CA LEU A 165 -3.34 -1.07 -14.95
C LEU A 165 -3.64 0.31 -15.54
N SER A 166 -2.62 1.12 -15.86
CA SER A 166 -2.82 2.44 -16.47
C SER A 166 -3.44 2.39 -17.86
N SER A 167 -3.30 1.28 -18.58
CA SER A 167 -3.96 1.08 -19.88
C SER A 167 -5.40 0.56 -19.78
N LEU A 168 -5.79 0.06 -18.60
CA LEU A 168 -7.10 -0.53 -18.32
C LEU A 168 -8.03 0.43 -17.57
N LEU A 169 -7.47 1.46 -16.94
CA LEU A 169 -8.21 2.49 -16.22
C LEU A 169 -8.47 3.68 -17.14
N PRO A 170 -9.70 4.24 -17.14
CA PRO A 170 -10.07 5.40 -17.95
C PRO A 170 -9.36 6.70 -17.51
#